data_AF-A0AAQ3UNR1-F1
#
_entry.id   AF-A0AAQ3UNR1-F1
#
_cell.length_a   1.000
_cell.length_b   1.000
_cell.length_c   1.000
_cell.angle_alpha   90.00
_cell.angle_beta   90.00
_cell.angle_gamma   90.00
#
_symmetry.space_group_name_H-M   'P 1'
#
loop_
_entity.id
_entity.type
_entity.pdbx_description
1 polymer ?
#
loop_
_entity_poly.entity_id
_entity_poly.type
_entity_poly.pdbx_seq_one_letter_code
_entity_poly.pdbx_strand_id
1 'polypeptide(L)'
;MAASSYFLLAVSRALAASQAIASDPSPLQDFCVADKYSPVKVNGFVCKDPMAVNADDFFKAANLDKPRNTMGSKVGSNVTLINVMQLPGLNTLGISLAALTMHP
;
A
#
# COMPACT_ATOMS: atom_id res chain seq x y z
N MET A 1 -24.59 -21.22 -36.76
CA MET A 1 -23.41 -20.33 -36.65
C MET A 1 -23.71 -19.04 -35.89
N ALA A 2 -24.71 -18.24 -36.30
CA ALA A 2 -25.03 -16.95 -35.64
C ALA A 2 -25.32 -17.03 -34.12
N ALA A 3 -26.12 -18.00 -33.67
CA ALA A 3 -26.44 -18.14 -32.24
C ALA A 3 -25.23 -18.43 -31.34
N SER A 4 -24.26 -19.19 -31.84
CA SER A 4 -22.99 -19.47 -31.15
C SER A 4 -22.14 -18.19 -31.05
N SER A 5 -22.08 -17.40 -32.12
CA SER A 5 -21.40 -16.10 -32.12
C SER A 5 -22.02 -15.09 -31.15
N TYR A 6 -23.36 -15.01 -31.05
CA TYR A 6 -24.03 -14.14 -30.08
C TYR A 6 -23.79 -14.57 -28.64
N PHE A 7 -23.75 -15.88 -28.38
CA PHE A 7 -23.45 -16.41 -27.05
C PHE A 7 -22.02 -16.07 -26.62
N LEU A 8 -21.05 -16.24 -27.52
CA LEU A 8 -19.65 -15.87 -27.28
C LEU A 8 -19.48 -14.36 -27.03
N LEU A 9 -20.20 -13.51 -27.77
CA LEU A 9 -20.22 -12.06 -27.57
C LEU A 9 -20.86 -11.65 -26.24
N ALA A 10 -21.92 -12.35 -25.80
CA ALA A 10 -22.55 -12.09 -24.51
C ALA A 10 -21.64 -12.47 -23.34
N VAL A 11 -20.96 -13.62 -23.42
CA VAL A 11 -20.01 -14.09 -22.40
C VAL A 11 -18.79 -13.17 -22.32
N SER A 12 -18.22 -12.74 -23.45
CA SER A 12 -17.07 -11.83 -23.44
C SER A 12 -17.42 -10.46 -22.83
N ARG A 13 -18.63 -9.96 -23.08
CA ARG A 13 -19.13 -8.71 -22.50
C ARG A 13 -19.40 -8.81 -20.99
N ALA A 14 -19.92 -9.95 -20.53
CA ALA A 14 -20.10 -10.21 -19.10
C ALA A 14 -18.76 -10.29 -18.35
N LEU A 15 -17.76 -10.95 -18.94
CA LEU A 15 -16.42 -11.06 -18.37
C LEU A 15 -15.67 -9.71 -18.35
N ALA A 16 -15.85 -8.89 -19.38
CA ALA A 16 -15.29 -7.53 -19.40
C ALA A 16 -15.96 -6.60 -18.39
N ALA A 17 -17.23 -6.85 -18.03
CA ALA A 17 -17.98 -6.07 -17.04
C ALA A 17 -17.69 -6.50 -15.58
N SER A 18 -17.11 -7.68 -15.34
CA SER A 18 -16.84 -8.20 -13.99
C SER A 18 -15.54 -7.68 -13.35
N GLN A 19 -14.96 -6.59 -13.86
CA GLN A 19 -13.74 -6.02 -13.31
C GLN A 19 -14.05 -5.36 -11.96
N ALA A 20 -13.73 -6.04 -10.86
CA ALA A 20 -13.79 -5.46 -9.52
C ALA A 20 -12.59 -4.54 -9.30
N ILE A 21 -12.85 -3.27 -8.96
CA ILE A 21 -11.82 -2.35 -8.51
C ILE A 21 -11.72 -2.52 -6.99
N ALA A 22 -10.57 -3.02 -6.52
CA ALA A 22 -10.27 -3.11 -5.10
C ALA A 22 -9.17 -2.11 -4.76
N SER A 23 -9.40 -1.31 -3.73
CA SER A 23 -8.45 -0.37 -3.16
C SER A 23 -8.60 -0.36 -1.65
N ASP A 24 -7.65 0.27 -0.97
CA ASP A 24 -7.79 0.50 0.46
C ASP A 24 -9.04 1.35 0.74
N PRO A 25 -9.74 1.12 1.87
CA PRO A 25 -10.89 1.93 2.26
C PRO A 25 -10.50 3.42 2.37
N SER A 26 -11.38 4.31 1.90
CA SER A 26 -11.18 5.74 2.07
C SER A 26 -11.14 6.13 3.56
N PRO A 27 -10.29 7.10 3.94
CA PRO A 27 -10.23 7.56 5.32
C PRO A 27 -11.54 8.26 5.71
N LEU A 28 -11.99 8.04 6.95
CA LEU A 28 -13.21 8.65 7.50
C LEU A 28 -12.95 9.98 8.24
N GLN A 29 -11.68 10.33 8.44
CA GLN A 29 -11.19 11.53 9.11
C GLN A 29 -9.84 11.95 8.50
N ASP A 30 -9.33 13.12 8.87
CA ASP A 30 -8.08 13.67 8.31
C ASP A 30 -6.88 12.74 8.51
N PHE A 31 -6.79 12.09 9.68
CA PHE A 31 -5.73 11.14 9.97
C PHE A 31 -6.18 10.03 10.95
N CYS A 32 -5.51 8.90 10.89
CA CYS A 32 -5.63 7.80 11.84
C CYS A 32 -4.26 7.14 12.00
N VAL A 33 -3.36 7.75 12.76
CA VAL A 33 -2.00 7.20 12.96
C VAL A 33 -2.09 5.80 13.56
N ALA A 34 -1.43 4.81 12.94
CA ALA A 34 -1.46 3.43 13.44
C ALA A 34 -0.87 3.30 14.84
N ASP A 35 -1.65 2.76 15.78
CA ASP A 35 -1.16 2.25 17.05
C ASP A 35 -0.62 0.82 16.85
N LYS A 36 0.71 0.70 16.85
CA LYS A 36 1.43 -0.57 16.64
C LYS A 36 1.45 -1.45 17.90
N TYR A 37 1.04 -0.93 19.04
CA TYR A 37 1.09 -1.63 20.33
C TYR A 37 -0.29 -2.08 20.80
N SER A 38 -1.35 -1.66 20.12
CA SER A 38 -2.71 -2.10 20.43
C SER A 38 -2.85 -3.62 20.26
N PRO A 39 -3.43 -4.33 21.25
CA PRO A 39 -3.72 -5.76 21.13
C PRO A 39 -4.95 -6.04 20.24
N VAL A 40 -5.71 -5.01 19.88
CA VAL A 40 -6.96 -5.12 19.10
C VAL A 40 -6.63 -5.31 17.63
N LYS A 41 -7.30 -6.28 16.99
CA LYS A 41 -7.13 -6.59 15.56
C LYS A 41 -8.34 -6.10 14.76
N VAL A 42 -8.08 -5.29 13.74
CA VAL A 42 -9.05 -4.77 12.77
C VAL A 42 -8.47 -4.90 11.36
N ASN A 43 -9.25 -4.58 10.32
CA ASN A 43 -8.67 -4.40 8.98
C ASN A 43 -7.78 -3.15 8.99
N GLY A 44 -6.48 -3.31 8.74
CA GLY A 44 -5.48 -2.27 8.95
C GLY A 44 -5.00 -2.20 10.40
N PHE A 45 -4.94 -0.99 10.97
CA PHE A 45 -4.49 -0.74 12.34
C PHE A 45 -5.47 0.15 13.09
N VAL A 46 -5.58 -0.09 14.41
CA VAL A 46 -6.30 0.81 15.31
C VAL A 46 -5.61 2.16 15.34
N CYS A 47 -6.38 3.25 15.41
CA CYS A 47 -5.83 4.60 15.51
C CYS A 47 -5.29 4.86 16.93
N LYS A 48 -4.12 5.49 17.01
CA LYS A 48 -3.62 6.17 18.21
C LYS A 48 -4.58 7.29 18.61
N ASP A 49 -4.60 7.65 19.90
CA ASP A 49 -5.33 8.83 20.39
C ASP A 49 -4.91 10.08 19.59
N PRO A 50 -5.85 10.80 18.94
CA PRO A 50 -5.55 12.02 18.19
C PRO A 50 -4.82 13.09 19.00
N MET A 51 -5.03 13.16 20.32
CA MET A 51 -4.33 14.11 21.19
C MET A 51 -2.87 13.73 21.46
N ALA A 52 -2.50 12.46 21.22
CA ALA A 52 -1.14 11.97 21.34
C ALA A 52 -0.36 11.96 20.01
N VAL A 53 -1.02 12.33 18.90
CA VAL A 53 -0.40 12.39 17.57
C VAL A 53 0.48 13.63 17.45
N ASN A 54 1.63 13.47 16.79
CA ASN A 54 2.56 14.57 16.51
C ASN A 54 3.16 14.48 15.10
N ALA A 55 4.00 15.46 14.73
CA ALA A 55 4.60 15.54 13.40
C ALA A 55 5.51 14.34 13.04
N ASP A 56 6.16 13.73 14.04
CA ASP A 56 7.06 12.59 13.83
C ASP A 56 6.29 11.33 13.43
N ASP A 57 4.99 11.25 13.70
CA ASP A 57 4.13 10.17 13.23
C ASP A 57 3.94 10.18 11.70
N PHE A 58 4.20 11.33 11.05
CA PHE A 58 4.05 11.54 9.59
C PHE A 58 5.36 11.77 8.84
N PHE A 59 6.48 11.94 9.55
CA PHE A 59 7.78 12.22 8.92
C PHE A 59 8.80 11.14 9.24
N LYS A 60 9.49 10.65 8.20
CA LYS A 60 10.63 9.74 8.34
C LYS A 60 11.76 10.15 7.42
N ALA A 61 12.88 10.55 8.01
CA ALA A 61 14.13 10.77 7.30
C ALA A 61 14.73 9.44 6.81
N ALA A 62 14.31 8.98 5.64
CA ALA A 62 14.71 7.68 5.08
C ALA A 62 15.93 7.74 4.12
N ASN A 63 16.40 8.93 3.76
CA ASN A 63 17.50 9.13 2.79
C ASN A 63 17.25 8.39 1.46
N LEU A 64 16.04 8.48 0.91
CA LEU A 64 15.63 7.71 -0.28
C LEU A 64 16.33 8.17 -1.57
N ASP A 65 16.92 9.35 -1.54
CA ASP A 65 17.79 9.93 -2.56
C ASP A 65 19.16 9.22 -2.67
N LYS A 66 19.58 8.51 -1.63
CA LYS A 66 20.91 7.87 -1.58
C LYS A 66 20.84 6.40 -2.01
N PRO A 67 21.69 5.97 -2.97
CA PRO A 67 21.81 4.57 -3.37
C PRO A 67 22.10 3.65 -2.16
N ARG A 68 21.53 2.45 -2.16
CA ARG A 68 21.82 1.41 -1.17
C ARG A 68 22.83 0.39 -1.67
N ASN A 69 23.54 -0.23 -0.72
CA ASN A 69 24.46 -1.32 -1.02
C ASN A 69 23.69 -2.55 -1.50
N THR A 70 24.01 -3.00 -2.71
CA THR A 70 23.41 -4.17 -3.36
C THR A 70 24.29 -5.41 -3.33
N MET A 71 25.55 -5.32 -2.87
CA MET A 71 26.52 -6.43 -2.90
C MET A 71 26.11 -7.64 -2.04
N GLY A 72 25.30 -7.42 -1.01
CA GLY A 72 24.76 -8.50 -0.16
C GLY A 72 23.54 -9.22 -0.73
N SER A 73 23.00 -8.75 -1.85
CA SER A 73 21.78 -9.29 -2.47
C SER A 73 22.13 -10.22 -3.63
N LYS A 74 21.63 -11.46 -3.60
CA LYS A 74 21.82 -12.44 -4.70
C LYS A 74 21.26 -11.97 -6.04
N VAL A 75 20.26 -11.07 -6.00
CA VAL A 75 19.61 -10.49 -7.19
C VAL A 75 20.17 -9.12 -7.55
N GLY A 76 21.23 -8.66 -6.86
CA GLY A 76 21.87 -7.38 -7.13
C GLY A 76 20.99 -6.16 -6.84
N SER A 77 19.93 -6.29 -6.04
CA SER A 77 19.02 -5.18 -5.73
C SER A 77 18.80 -5.02 -4.22
N ASN A 78 18.47 -3.79 -3.82
CA ASN A 78 18.12 -3.42 -2.45
C ASN A 78 16.81 -2.62 -2.46
N VAL A 79 15.90 -2.95 -1.55
CA VAL A 79 14.58 -2.30 -1.45
C VAL A 79 14.45 -1.61 -0.10
N THR A 80 14.21 -0.30 -0.11
CA THR A 80 13.78 0.45 1.07
C THR A 80 12.27 0.65 1.00
N LEU A 81 11.53 -0.09 1.81
CA LEU A 81 10.06 -0.03 1.89
C LEU A 81 9.63 0.97 2.97
N ILE A 82 8.76 1.92 2.65
CA ILE A 82 8.08 2.81 3.59
C ILE A 82 6.58 2.53 3.53
N ASN A 83 6.10 1.76 4.49
CA ASN A 83 4.67 1.47 4.69
C ASN A 83 4.25 1.88 6.11
N VAL A 84 3.01 1.59 6.49
CA VAL A 84 2.46 1.90 7.84
C VAL A 84 3.31 1.38 9.01
N MET A 85 4.02 0.25 8.83
CA MET A 85 4.92 -0.28 9.85
C MET A 85 6.15 0.59 10.04
N GLN A 86 6.57 1.33 9.01
CA GLN A 86 7.70 2.24 9.07
C GLN A 86 7.29 3.70 9.35
N LEU A 87 6.12 4.11 8.86
CA LEU A 87 5.58 5.46 9.01
C LEU A 87 4.08 5.35 9.37
N PRO A 88 3.73 5.41 10.67
CA PRO A 88 2.38 5.07 11.14
C PRO A 88 1.29 6.01 10.65
N GLY A 89 1.63 7.25 10.28
CA GLY A 89 0.71 8.22 9.69
C GLY A 89 0.14 7.81 8.33
N LEU A 90 0.68 6.77 7.67
CA LEU A 90 0.15 6.26 6.40
C LEU A 90 -1.12 5.42 6.54
N ASN A 91 -1.49 5.03 7.76
CA ASN A 91 -2.67 4.21 8.00
C ASN A 91 -3.93 4.90 7.48
N THR A 92 -4.79 4.14 6.79
CA THR A 92 -6.03 4.60 6.10
C THR A 92 -5.85 5.50 4.88
N LEU A 93 -4.63 5.94 4.54
CA LEU A 93 -4.40 6.87 3.42
C LEU A 93 -4.30 6.18 2.05
N GLY A 94 -4.21 4.85 2.01
CA GLY A 94 -4.13 4.10 0.75
C GLY A 94 -2.81 4.28 -0.02
N ILE A 95 -1.75 4.75 0.65
CA ILE A 95 -0.44 5.01 0.03
C ILE A 95 0.71 4.33 0.79
N SER A 96 1.72 3.93 0.04
CA SER A 96 3.01 3.45 0.54
C SER A 96 4.10 3.73 -0.50
N LEU A 97 5.38 3.60 -0.12
CA LEU A 97 6.50 3.93 -0.99
C LEU A 97 7.54 2.81 -0.97
N ALA A 98 8.19 2.57 -2.11
CA ALA A 98 9.35 1.70 -2.22
C ALA A 98 10.43 2.39 -3.05
N ALA A 99 11.65 2.47 -2.51
CA ALA A 99 12.82 2.91 -3.26
C ALA A 99 13.72 1.72 -3.56
N LEU A 100 14.04 1.53 -4.84
CA LEU A 100 14.82 0.40 -5.35
C LEU A 100 16.19 0.90 -5.80
N THR A 101 17.26 0.28 -5.29
CA THR A 101 18.62 0.43 -5.86
C THR A 101 19.01 -0.87 -6.53
N MET A 102 19.50 -0.77 -7.76
CA MET A 102 19.96 -1.91 -8.55
C MET A 102 21.45 -1.77 -8.83
N HIS A 103 22.17 -2.88 -8.77
CA HIS A 103 23.48 -3.00 -9.37
C HIS A 103 23.33 -2.98 -10.90
N PRO A 104 24.29 -2.39 -11.64
CA PRO A 104 24.37 -2.57 -13.09
C PRO A 104 24.44 -4.04 -13.50
#